data_AF-A0A1H9NB31-F1
#
_entry.id   AF-A0A1H9NB31-F1
#
_cell.length_a   1.000
_cell.length_b   1.000
_cell.length_c   1.000
_cell.angle_alpha   90.00
_cell.angle_beta   90.00
_cell.angle_gamma   90.00
#
_symmetry.space_group_name_H-M   'P 1'
#
loop_
_entity.id
_entity.type
_entity.pdbx_description
1 polymer ?
#
loop_
_entity_poly.entity_id
_entity_poly.type
_entity_poly.pdbx_seq_one_letter_code
_entity_poly.pdbx_strand_id
1 'polypeptide(L)'
;MLVEAHRTGAGISAEGIHALVGAYAKAAGLGVHGLRATAATNALEHEADIPKVQQWLGHANISTPRLYDRRHLRAEDSPTFKIRY
;
A
#
# COMPACT_ATOMS: atom_id res chain seq x y z
N MET A 1 -23.95 10.81 -9.37
CA MET A 1 -24.67 9.52 -9.44
C MET A 1 -24.15 8.67 -8.29
N LEU A 2 -24.88 8.65 -7.18
CA LEU A 2 -24.51 7.87 -5.99
C LEU A 2 -24.95 6.43 -6.22
N VAL A 3 -24.07 5.46 -5.92
CA VAL A 3 -24.38 4.04 -6.03
C VAL A 3 -25.31 3.70 -4.85
N GLU A 4 -26.59 3.49 -5.12
CA GLU A 4 -27.57 3.05 -4.13
C GLU A 4 -27.25 1.60 -3.71
N ALA A 5 -26.81 1.42 -2.47
CA ALA A 5 -26.62 0.10 -1.89
C ALA A 5 -27.99 -0.50 -1.53
N HIS A 6 -28.43 -1.51 -2.29
CA HIS A 6 -29.69 -2.21 -2.02
C HIS A 6 -29.60 -2.97 -0.69
N ARG A 7 -30.34 -2.52 0.33
CA ARG A 7 -30.45 -3.18 1.64
C ARG A 7 -31.39 -4.38 1.57
N THR A 8 -30.93 -5.47 0.96
CA THR A 8 -31.73 -6.71 0.81
C THR A 8 -31.59 -7.67 2.00
N GLY A 9 -30.82 -7.30 3.04
CA GLY A 9 -30.48 -8.20 4.15
C GLY A 9 -29.41 -9.24 3.79
N ALA A 10 -29.07 -9.38 2.51
CA ALA A 10 -27.91 -10.15 2.05
C ALA A 10 -26.63 -9.31 2.17
N GLY A 11 -25.49 -9.98 2.39
CA GLY A 11 -24.17 -9.34 2.36
C GLY A 11 -23.92 -8.64 1.01
N ILE A 12 -23.09 -7.61 1.01
CA ILE A 12 -22.74 -6.88 -0.21
C ILE A 12 -22.06 -7.81 -1.23
N SER A 13 -22.46 -7.74 -2.50
CA SER A 13 -21.81 -8.51 -3.57
C SER A 13 -20.42 -7.95 -3.90
N ALA A 14 -19.56 -8.78 -4.50
CA ALA A 14 -18.24 -8.35 -4.95
C ALA A 14 -18.32 -7.18 -5.95
N GLU A 15 -19.31 -7.23 -6.85
CA GLU A 15 -19.60 -6.17 -7.81
C GLU A 15 -20.03 -4.88 -7.10
N GLY A 16 -20.82 -5.00 -6.02
CA GLY A 16 -21.23 -3.85 -5.20
C GLY A 16 -20.04 -3.19 -4.50
N ILE A 17 -19.11 -3.98 -3.95
CA ILE A 17 -17.86 -3.48 -3.39
C ILE A 17 -17.05 -2.75 -4.47
N HIS A 18 -16.87 -3.39 -5.63
CA HIS A 18 -16.10 -2.80 -6.73
C HIS A 18 -16.70 -1.47 -7.22
N ALA A 19 -18.03 -1.41 -7.36
CA ALA A 19 -18.74 -0.19 -7.77
C ALA A 19 -18.57 0.95 -6.74
N LEU A 20 -18.70 0.66 -5.45
CA LEU A 20 -18.52 1.66 -4.38
C LEU A 20 -17.09 2.19 -4.34
N VAL A 21 -16.09 1.29 -4.30
CA VAL A 21 -14.68 1.69 -4.27
C VAL A 21 -14.33 2.50 -5.51
N GLY A 22 -14.80 2.09 -6.69
CA GLY A 22 -14.58 2.83 -7.94
C GLY A 22 -15.20 4.23 -7.93
N ALA A 23 -16.40 4.39 -7.36
CA ALA A 23 -17.05 5.69 -7.24
C ALA A 23 -16.25 6.66 -6.36
N TYR A 24 -15.78 6.19 -5.20
CA TYR A 24 -14.94 7.01 -4.31
C TYR A 24 -13.57 7.31 -4.91
N ALA A 25 -12.94 6.33 -5.55
CA ALA A 25 -11.66 6.53 -6.22
C ALA A 25 -11.76 7.61 -7.29
N LYS A 26 -12.82 7.57 -8.12
CA LYS A 26 -13.10 8.60 -9.12
C LYS A 26 -13.33 9.98 -8.49
N ALA A 27 -14.11 10.06 -7.42
CA ALA A 27 -14.35 11.31 -6.71
C ALA A 27 -13.07 11.90 -6.10
N ALA A 28 -12.14 11.04 -5.66
CA ALA A 28 -10.83 11.43 -5.13
C ALA A 28 -9.75 11.64 -6.22
N GLY A 29 -10.06 11.42 -7.51
CA GLY A 29 -9.07 11.50 -8.59
C GLY A 29 -8.00 10.40 -8.55
N LEU A 30 -8.28 9.28 -7.89
CA LEU A 30 -7.33 8.18 -7.68
C LEU A 30 -7.54 7.05 -8.70
N GLY A 31 -6.43 6.62 -9.31
CA GLY A 31 -6.38 5.38 -10.10
C GLY A 31 -6.11 4.15 -9.22
N VAL A 32 -6.24 2.96 -9.81
CA VAL A 32 -6.02 1.66 -9.13
C VAL A 32 -4.62 1.54 -8.50
N HIS A 33 -3.60 2.15 -9.11
CA HIS A 33 -2.25 2.20 -8.55
C HIS A 33 -2.12 3.14 -7.36
N GLY A 34 -2.85 4.26 -7.36
CA GLY A 34 -2.89 5.20 -6.24
C GLY A 34 -3.49 4.55 -5.00
N LEU A 35 -4.63 3.89 -5.14
CA LEU A 35 -5.26 3.13 -4.05
C LEU A 35 -4.33 2.05 -3.47
N ARG A 36 -3.65 1.31 -4.35
CA ARG A 36 -2.70 0.26 -3.94
C ARG A 36 -1.49 0.82 -3.20
N ALA A 37 -0.93 1.94 -3.67
CA ALA A 37 0.18 2.61 -3.01
C ALA A 37 -0.23 3.18 -1.64
N THR A 38 -1.38 3.85 -1.56
CA THR A 38 -1.92 4.38 -0.30
C THR A 38 -2.17 3.29 0.73
N ALA A 39 -2.75 2.15 0.31
CA ALA A 39 -2.96 1.01 1.22
C ALA A 39 -1.63 0.45 1.78
N ALA A 40 -0.60 0.36 0.93
CA ALA A 40 0.73 -0.09 1.35
C ALA A 40 1.40 0.89 2.31
N THR A 41 1.37 2.19 2.00
CA THR A 41 1.93 3.24 2.86
C THR A 41 1.24 3.26 4.22
N ASN A 42 -0.10 3.28 4.26
CA ASN A 42 -0.84 3.28 5.53
C ASN A 42 -0.50 2.05 6.37
N ALA A 43 -0.41 0.86 5.77
CA ALA A 43 -0.05 -0.35 6.50
C ALA A 43 1.36 -0.25 7.11
N LEU A 44 2.34 0.25 6.36
CA LEU A 44 3.72 0.39 6.84
C LEU A 44 3.87 1.50 7.88
N GLU A 45 3.13 2.61 7.74
CA GLU A 45 3.09 3.69 8.73
C GLU A 45 2.49 3.23 10.06
N HIS A 46 1.58 2.26 10.02
CA HIS A 46 0.99 1.61 11.19
C HIS A 46 1.69 0.30 11.59
N GLU A 47 2.99 0.20 11.28
CA GLU A 47 3.90 -0.88 11.74
C GLU A 47 3.48 -2.30 11.30
N ALA A 48 2.67 -2.43 10.24
CA ALA A 48 2.37 -3.74 9.69
C ALA A 48 3.64 -4.41 9.16
N ASP A 49 3.73 -5.73 9.34
CA ASP A 49 4.86 -6.53 8.88
C ASP A 49 5.07 -6.40 7.37
N ILE A 50 6.29 -6.05 6.96
CA ILE A 50 6.65 -5.88 5.53
C ILE A 50 6.34 -7.15 4.71
N PRO A 51 6.65 -8.38 5.17
CA PRO A 51 6.28 -9.59 4.43
C PRO A 51 4.75 -9.74 4.25
N LYS A 52 3.97 -9.26 5.23
CA LYS A 52 2.50 -9.33 5.19
C LYS A 52 1.93 -8.35 4.18
N VAL A 53 2.44 -7.11 4.18
CA VAL A 53 2.07 -6.10 3.19
C VAL A 53 2.43 -6.56 1.78
N GLN A 54 3.61 -7.18 1.59
CA GLN A 54 4.00 -7.72 0.28
C GLN A 54 3.09 -8.88 -0.19
N GLN A 55 2.66 -9.75 0.73
CA GLN A 55 1.70 -10.81 0.42
C GLN A 55 0.36 -10.23 -0.06
N TRP A 56 -0.17 -9.19 0.61
CA TRP A 56 -1.41 -8.53 0.20
C TRP A 56 -1.33 -7.91 -1.18
N LEU A 57 -0.15 -7.40 -1.57
CA LEU A 57 0.07 -6.82 -2.88
C LEU A 57 0.26 -7.87 -3.99
N GLY A 58 0.42 -9.15 -3.65
CA GLY A 58 0.63 -10.21 -4.64
C GLY A 58 1.94 -10.04 -5.42
N HIS A 59 2.98 -9.49 -4.79
CA HIS A 59 4.30 -9.45 -5.41
C HIS A 59 4.81 -10.90 -5.52
N ALA A 60 4.88 -11.42 -6.75
CA ALA A 60 5.21 -12.81 -7.09
C ALA A 60 6.61 -13.27 -6.66
N ASN A 61 7.40 -12.37 -6.05
CA ASN A 61 8.67 -12.70 -5.43
C ASN A 61 8.72 -12.16 -3.99
N ILE A 62 8.52 -13.05 -3.01
CA ILE A 62 8.74 -12.80 -1.57
C ILE A 62 10.26 -12.81 -1.26
N SER A 63 11.09 -13.20 -2.25
CA SER A 63 12.53 -13.36 -2.13
C SER A 63 13.27 -12.30 -2.94
N THR A 64 13.09 -11.02 -2.63
CA THR A 64 14.10 -9.94 -2.75
C THR A 64 13.44 -8.56 -2.47
N PRO A 65 13.99 -7.64 -1.62
CA PRO A 65 15.31 -7.67 -1.00
C PRO A 65 15.32 -7.30 0.51
N ARG A 66 16.28 -7.87 1.26
CA ARG A 66 16.80 -7.33 2.55
C ARG A 66 17.44 -5.92 2.41
N LEU A 67 17.22 -5.23 1.29
CA LEU A 67 17.89 -3.98 0.89
C LEU A 67 17.07 -2.73 1.22
N TYR A 68 15.82 -2.86 1.68
CA TYR A 68 15.00 -1.73 2.13
C TYR A 68 14.93 -1.58 3.65
N ASP A 69 15.62 -2.44 4.40
CA ASP A 69 15.80 -2.23 5.84
C ASP A 69 16.83 -1.12 6.08
N ARG A 70 16.37 0.13 5.90
CA ARG A 70 17.17 1.34 6.19
C ARG A 70 17.32 1.61 7.68
N ARG A 71 16.82 0.74 8.57
CA ARG A 71 17.01 0.88 10.03
C ARG A 71 18.48 0.70 10.46
N HIS A 72 19.35 0.28 9.55
CA HIS A 72 20.78 0.06 9.80
C HIS A 72 21.76 0.90 8.98
N LEU A 73 21.31 1.92 8.24
CA LEU A 73 22.24 2.86 7.60
C LEU A 73 22.47 4.05 8.54
N ARG A 74 23.44 3.91 9.44
CA ARG A 74 23.96 5.04 10.21
C ARG A 74 24.70 5.95 9.21
N ALA A 75 24.51 7.27 9.31
CA ALA A 75 25.16 8.23 8.41
C ALA A 75 26.70 8.11 8.41
N GLU A 76 27.26 7.56 9.50
CA GLU A 76 28.66 7.22 9.73
C GLU A 76 29.26 6.24 8.70
N ASP A 77 28.42 5.35 8.16
CA ASP A 77 28.84 4.28 7.24
C ASP A 77 28.81 4.72 5.76
N SER A 78 28.46 5.98 5.50
CA SER A 78 28.47 6.54 4.16
C SER A 78 29.91 6.78 3.68
N PRO A 79 30.26 6.38 2.44
CA PRO A 79 31.57 6.67 1.82
C PRO A 79 31.92 8.16 1.80
N THR A 80 30.90 9.02 1.87
CA THR A 80 31.04 10.48 1.89
C THR A 80 31.49 11.04 3.24
N PHE A 81 31.34 10.29 4.35
CA PHE A 81 31.62 10.78 5.71
C PHE A 81 33.12 10.86 6.05
N LYS A 82 34.00 10.23 5.25
CA LYS A 82 35.47 10.22 5.47
C LYS A 82 36.25 11.17 4.57
N ILE A 83 35.68 12.32 4.22
CA ILE A 83 36.47 13.41 3.62
C ILE A 83 36.88 14.37 4.74
N ARG A 84 38.05 14.11 5.35
CA ARG A 84 38.77 15.13 6.11
C ARG A 84 39.42 16.08 5.11
N TYR A 85 39.13 17.37 5.23
CA TYR A 85 40.03 18.43 4.76
C TYR A 85 41.31 18.40 5.62
#